data_AF-A0A382I3L2-F1
#
_entry.id   AF-A0A382I3L2-F1
#
_cell.length_a   1.000
_cell.length_b   1.000
_cell.length_c   1.000
_cell.angle_alpha   90.00
_cell.angle_beta   90.00
_cell.angle_gamma   90.00
#
_symmetry.space_group_name_H-M   'P 1'
#
loop_
_entity.id
_entity.type
_entity.pdbx_description
1 polymer ?
#
loop_
_entity_poly.entity_id
_entity_poly.type
_entity_poly.pdbx_seq_one_letter_code
_entity_poly.pdbx_strand_id
1 'polypeptide(L)'
;MSAQNNLAARKIQQDTDDLMKPIFTVILLITMAGLGAERTNDGLVAIYDFSTVQGAVIKDRSGLKPPLDLRITAVKNIRRTAGSIEIRKGTVIASAGPPTRLLNALKQSNEISVEVW
;
A
#
# COMPACT_ATOMS: atom_id res chain seq x y z
N MET A 1 -12.36 -62.52 17.79
CA MET A 1 -12.18 -61.19 18.40
C MET A 1 -11.10 -60.33 17.69
N SER A 2 -10.94 -60.42 16.36
CA SER A 2 -9.88 -59.66 15.63
C SER A 2 -10.44 -58.64 14.61
N ALA A 3 -11.59 -58.91 13.99
CA ALA A 3 -12.17 -58.02 12.98
C ALA A 3 -12.74 -56.70 13.53
N GLN A 4 -13.35 -56.71 14.72
CA GLN A 4 -13.96 -55.51 15.32
C GLN A 4 -12.93 -54.46 15.76
N ASN A 5 -11.74 -54.88 16.20
CA ASN A 5 -10.68 -53.95 16.63
C ASN A 5 -10.11 -53.15 15.45
N ASN A 6 -10.02 -53.78 14.27
CA ASN A 6 -9.59 -53.10 13.05
C ASN A 6 -10.66 -52.15 12.49
N LEU A 7 -11.94 -52.44 12.70
CA LEU A 7 -13.04 -51.55 12.32
C LEU A 7 -13.08 -50.30 13.22
N ALA A 8 -12.90 -50.47 14.54
CA ALA A 8 -12.82 -49.35 15.48
C ALA A 8 -11.60 -48.46 15.18
N ALA A 9 -10.43 -49.04 14.92
CA ALA A 9 -9.22 -48.30 14.56
C ALA A 9 -9.39 -47.52 13.24
N ARG A 10 -10.03 -48.12 12.23
CA ARG A 10 -10.33 -47.43 10.96
C ARG A 10 -11.32 -46.29 11.13
N LYS A 11 -12.33 -46.46 11.99
CA LYS A 11 -13.31 -45.43 12.27
C LYS A 11 -12.71 -44.24 13.02
N ILE A 12 -11.82 -44.50 13.99
CA ILE A 12 -11.08 -43.44 14.69
C ILE A 12 -10.15 -42.69 13.73
N GLN A 13 -9.43 -43.41 12.85
CA GLN A 13 -8.58 -42.79 11.85
C GLN A 13 -9.36 -41.93 10.86
N GLN A 14 -10.53 -42.42 10.42
CA GLN A 14 -11.41 -41.70 9.51
C GLN A 14 -12.09 -40.49 10.16
N ASP A 15 -12.48 -40.60 11.43
CA ASP A 15 -13.00 -39.48 12.23
C ASP A 15 -11.91 -38.42 12.48
N THR A 16 -10.65 -38.83 12.72
CA THR A 16 -9.52 -37.90 12.82
C THR A 16 -9.17 -37.24 11.48
N ASP A 17 -9.31 -37.95 10.36
CA ASP A 17 -9.08 -37.40 9.03
C ASP A 17 -10.21 -36.43 8.63
N ASP A 18 -11.46 -36.69 8.99
CA ASP A 18 -12.58 -35.77 8.76
C ASP A 18 -12.52 -34.52 9.66
N LEU A 19 -11.98 -34.64 10.88
CA LEU A 19 -11.69 -33.51 11.76
C LEU A 19 -10.51 -32.65 11.26
N MET A 20 -9.55 -33.23 10.53
CA MET A 20 -8.39 -32.49 9.99
C MET A 20 -8.62 -31.86 8.62
N LYS A 21 -9.57 -32.36 7.80
CA LYS A 21 -9.89 -31.79 6.47
C LYS A 21 -10.38 -30.34 6.47
N PRO A 22 -11.24 -29.86 7.40
CA PRO A 22 -11.65 -28.46 7.40
C PRO A 22 -10.54 -27.52 7.92
N ILE A 23 -9.67 -28.01 8.83
CA ILE A 23 -8.59 -27.21 9.42
C ILE A 23 -7.50 -26.92 8.37
N PHE A 24 -7.12 -27.92 7.56
CA PHE A 24 -6.19 -27.73 6.45
C PHE A 24 -6.78 -26.91 5.29
N THR A 25 -8.09 -26.99 5.06
CA THR A 25 -8.75 -26.21 3.99
C THR A 25 -8.87 -24.72 4.35
N VAL A 26 -9.05 -24.38 5.63
CA VAL A 26 -9.17 -22.98 6.09
C VAL A 26 -7.82 -22.26 6.12
N ILE A 27 -6.71 -22.95 6.42
CA ILE A 27 -5.36 -22.34 6.46
C ILE A 27 -4.86 -21.98 5.05
N LEU A 28 -5.35 -22.65 3.99
CA LEU A 28 -4.99 -22.34 2.59
C LEU A 28 -5.75 -21.13 2.01
N LEU A 29 -6.76 -20.60 2.70
CA LEU A 29 -7.59 -19.47 2.23
C LEU A 29 -7.13 -18.09 2.74
N ILE A 30 -5.92 -18.00 3.32
CA ILE A 30 -5.32 -16.72 3.72
C ILE A 30 -4.08 -16.47 2.85
N THR A 31 -4.27 -15.94 1.63
CA THR A 31 -3.35 -14.99 0.95
C THR A 31 -3.81 -14.75 -0.51
N MET A 32 -4.98 -14.15 -0.72
CA MET A 32 -5.26 -13.40 -1.96
C MET A 32 -5.74 -11.99 -1.64
N ALA A 33 -5.08 -11.35 -0.66
CA ALA A 33 -5.22 -9.92 -0.47
C ALA A 33 -4.13 -9.20 -1.28
N GLY A 34 -4.44 -8.90 -2.54
CA GLY A 34 -3.76 -7.88 -3.33
C GLY A 34 -2.52 -8.30 -4.10
N LEU A 35 -2.71 -8.85 -5.32
CA LEU A 35 -1.70 -8.72 -6.39
C LEU A 35 -1.73 -7.29 -6.98
N GLY A 36 -1.74 -6.27 -6.13
CA GLY A 36 -1.15 -4.99 -6.52
C GLY A 36 0.35 -5.20 -6.37
N ALA A 37 1.16 -4.80 -7.35
CA ALA A 37 2.61 -4.76 -7.14
C ALA A 37 2.86 -3.99 -5.83
N GLU A 38 3.32 -4.68 -4.78
CA GLU A 38 3.62 -4.02 -3.52
C GLU A 38 4.69 -2.99 -3.85
N ARG A 39 4.34 -1.71 -3.74
CA ARG A 39 5.28 -0.66 -4.05
C ARG A 39 6.44 -0.82 -3.08
N THR A 40 7.65 -0.99 -3.62
CA THR A 40 8.83 -0.98 -2.76
C THR A 40 8.88 0.34 -2.01
N ASN A 41 8.92 0.26 -0.68
CA ASN A 41 9.11 1.41 0.18
C ASN A 41 10.61 1.73 0.36
N ASP A 42 11.49 0.90 -0.20
CA ASP A 42 12.92 1.14 -0.15
C ASP A 42 13.30 2.36 -1.01
N GLY A 43 14.15 3.22 -0.48
CA GLY A 43 14.50 4.50 -1.10
C GLY A 43 13.33 5.49 -1.25
N LEU A 44 12.17 5.23 -0.65
CA LEU A 44 11.00 6.10 -0.76
C LEU A 44 11.25 7.45 -0.07
N VAL A 45 11.09 8.54 -0.82
CA VAL A 45 11.33 9.90 -0.30
C VAL A 45 10.04 10.70 -0.07
N ALA A 46 8.98 10.45 -0.86
CA ALA A 46 7.69 11.13 -0.78
C ALA A 46 6.57 10.29 -1.41
N ILE A 47 5.34 10.44 -0.88
CA ILE A 47 4.11 9.86 -1.45
C ILE A 47 3.02 10.89 -1.48
N TYR A 48 2.36 11.07 -2.63
CA TYR A 48 1.19 11.93 -2.76
C TYR A 48 0.02 11.10 -3.31
N ASP A 49 -0.92 10.74 -2.45
CA ASP A 49 -2.09 9.91 -2.78
C ASP A 49 -3.31 10.73 -3.26
N PHE A 50 -3.21 12.06 -3.21
CA PHE A 50 -4.30 12.99 -3.50
C PHE A 50 -5.63 12.68 -2.76
N SER A 51 -5.57 12.07 -1.57
CA SER A 51 -6.75 11.70 -0.76
C SER A 51 -7.60 12.90 -0.33
N THR A 52 -6.97 14.06 -0.10
CA THR A 52 -7.68 15.28 0.33
C THR A 52 -8.34 15.95 -0.86
N VAL A 53 -9.66 16.18 -0.81
CA VAL A 53 -10.43 16.70 -1.95
C VAL A 53 -10.54 18.23 -2.00
N GLN A 54 -9.92 18.95 -1.06
CA GLN A 54 -10.05 20.41 -0.95
C GLN A 54 -8.79 21.08 -0.39
N GLY A 55 -8.69 22.39 -0.57
CA GLY A 55 -7.61 23.21 -0.03
C GLY A 55 -6.35 23.25 -0.90
N ALA A 56 -5.37 24.04 -0.43
CA ALA A 56 -4.15 24.34 -1.17
C ALA A 56 -2.98 23.39 -0.88
N VAL A 57 -3.15 22.43 0.03
CA VAL A 57 -2.07 21.56 0.51
C VAL A 57 -2.30 20.13 0.04
N ILE A 58 -1.28 19.54 -0.57
CA ILE A 58 -1.20 18.09 -0.83
C ILE A 58 -0.25 17.53 0.22
N LYS A 59 -0.75 16.61 1.04
CA LYS A 59 0.01 16.04 2.15
C LYS A 59 0.96 14.96 1.65
N ASP A 60 2.18 14.98 2.17
CA ASP A 60 3.10 13.85 2.04
C ASP A 60 2.63 12.69 2.93
N ARG A 61 2.42 11.53 2.31
CA ARG A 61 1.95 10.28 2.92
C ARG A 61 3.05 9.26 3.12
N SER A 62 4.31 9.61 2.86
CA SER A 62 5.45 8.70 3.07
C SER A 62 5.66 8.29 4.53
N GLY A 63 5.06 9.02 5.49
CA GLY A 63 5.29 8.81 6.93
C GLY A 63 6.60 9.40 7.45
N LEU A 64 7.47 9.88 6.55
CA LEU A 64 8.78 10.44 6.89
C LEU A 64 8.67 11.87 7.46
N LYS A 65 9.66 12.28 8.26
CA LYS A 65 9.74 13.61 8.88
C LYS A 65 10.98 14.38 8.45
N PRO A 66 10.92 15.72 8.34
CA PRO A 66 9.68 16.52 8.29
C PRO A 66 8.86 16.19 7.03
N PRO A 67 7.52 16.29 7.03
CA PRO A 67 6.71 15.95 5.85
C PRO A 67 7.05 16.88 4.68
N LEU A 68 7.10 16.33 3.46
CA LEU A 68 7.36 17.09 2.24
C LEU A 68 6.05 17.56 1.58
N ASP A 69 5.20 18.25 2.33
CA ASP A 69 3.92 18.74 1.82
C ASP A 69 4.10 19.67 0.60
N LEU A 70 3.24 19.51 -0.41
CA LEU A 70 3.20 20.39 -1.57
C LEU A 70 2.09 21.43 -1.43
N ARG A 71 2.32 22.59 -2.05
CA ARG A 71 1.39 23.72 -2.05
C ARG A 71 1.01 24.10 -3.47
N ILE A 72 -0.30 24.28 -3.67
CA ILE A 72 -0.91 24.70 -4.92
C ILE A 72 -1.05 26.22 -4.91
N THR A 73 -0.48 26.89 -5.91
CA THR A 73 -0.50 28.36 -5.99
C THR A 73 -1.88 28.91 -6.36
N ALA A 74 -2.57 28.28 -7.33
CA ALA A 74 -3.88 28.70 -7.80
C ALA A 74 -4.91 27.57 -7.67
N VAL A 75 -5.47 27.37 -6.46
CA VAL A 75 -6.46 26.29 -6.19
C VAL A 75 -7.70 26.37 -7.09
N LYS A 76 -8.12 27.58 -7.46
CA LYS A 76 -9.25 27.79 -8.39
C LYS A 76 -9.02 27.23 -9.80
N ASN A 77 -7.77 26.91 -10.16
CA ASN A 77 -7.39 26.40 -11.47
C ASN A 77 -7.30 24.87 -11.52
N ILE A 78 -7.61 24.18 -10.42
CA ILE A 78 -7.59 22.72 -10.34
C ILE A 78 -8.98 22.19 -9.96
N ARG A 79 -9.25 20.92 -10.28
CA ARG A 79 -10.28 20.12 -9.62
C ARG A 79 -9.60 19.00 -8.87
N ARG A 80 -10.04 18.77 -7.64
CA ARG A 80 -9.58 17.65 -6.80
C ARG A 80 -10.69 16.64 -6.67
N THR A 81 -10.32 15.38 -6.73
CA THR A 81 -11.17 14.23 -6.47
C THR A 81 -10.37 13.26 -5.60
N ALA A 82 -11.05 12.38 -4.85
CA ALA A 82 -10.33 11.43 -4.01
C ALA A 82 -9.44 10.55 -4.89
N GLY A 83 -8.12 10.61 -4.69
CA GLY A 83 -7.15 9.85 -5.46
C GLY A 83 -6.60 10.53 -6.71
N SER A 84 -7.07 11.74 -7.08
CA SER A 84 -6.58 12.42 -8.30
C SER A 84 -6.68 13.94 -8.25
N ILE A 85 -5.89 14.59 -9.11
CA ILE A 85 -5.88 16.03 -9.31
C ILE A 85 -5.92 16.35 -10.80
N GLU A 86 -6.88 17.18 -11.20
CA GLU A 86 -7.04 17.66 -12.58
C GLU A 86 -6.57 19.12 -12.65
N ILE A 87 -5.56 19.41 -13.48
CA ILE A 87 -5.08 20.77 -13.74
C ILE A 87 -5.85 21.35 -14.93
N ARG A 88 -6.78 22.28 -14.66
CA ARG A 88 -7.68 22.85 -15.68
C ARG A 88 -7.14 24.12 -16.33
N LYS A 89 -6.30 24.86 -15.60
CA LYS A 89 -5.61 26.08 -16.04
C LYS A 89 -4.23 26.14 -15.37
N GLY A 90 -3.36 27.03 -15.85
CA GLY A 90 -2.00 27.18 -15.33
C GLY A 90 -1.93 27.38 -13.81
N THR A 91 -1.09 26.59 -13.14
CA THR A 91 -0.80 26.69 -11.70
C THR A 91 0.57 26.06 -11.42
N VAL A 92 1.14 26.35 -10.26
CA VAL A 92 2.34 25.68 -9.75
C VAL A 92 1.97 24.85 -8.53
N ILE A 93 2.50 23.62 -8.47
CA ILE A 93 2.43 22.72 -7.32
C ILE A 93 3.87 22.42 -6.92
N ALA A 94 4.30 22.89 -5.76
CA ALA A 94 5.69 22.78 -5.32
C ALA A 94 5.77 22.66 -3.79
N SER A 95 6.89 22.17 -3.27
CA SER A 95 7.16 22.23 -1.84
C SER A 95 7.21 23.68 -1.37
N ALA A 96 6.74 23.95 -0.15
CA ALA A 96 6.69 25.33 0.39
C ALA A 96 8.09 25.94 0.63
N GLY A 97 9.12 25.09 0.75
CA GLY A 97 10.51 25.50 0.86
C GLY A 97 11.44 24.45 0.23
N PRO A 98 12.77 24.60 0.41
CA PRO A 98 13.74 23.67 -0.13
C PRO A 98 13.46 22.22 0.33
N PRO A 99 13.32 21.25 -0.61
CA PRO A 99 13.00 19.86 -0.27
C PRO A 99 14.25 19.12 0.21
N THR A 100 14.81 19.51 1.37
CA THR A 100 16.12 19.06 1.85
C THR A 100 16.26 17.55 1.92
N ARG A 101 15.23 16.82 2.34
CA ARG A 101 15.24 15.34 2.37
C ARG A 101 15.45 14.75 0.98
N LEU A 102 14.74 15.25 -0.04
CA LEU A 102 14.92 14.83 -1.43
C LEU A 102 16.32 15.16 -1.93
N LEU A 103 16.81 16.38 -1.66
CA LEU A 103 18.16 16.77 -2.05
C LEU A 103 19.24 15.90 -1.42
N ASN A 104 19.07 15.50 -0.16
CA ASN A 104 20.02 14.62 0.53
C ASN A 104 20.01 13.20 -0.03
N ALA A 105 18.82 12.65 -0.28
CA ALA A 105 18.68 11.33 -0.92
C ALA A 105 19.37 11.31 -2.29
N LEU A 106 19.11 12.32 -3.13
CA LEU A 106 19.73 12.47 -4.45
C LEU A 106 21.26 12.57 -4.38
N LYS A 107 21.79 13.34 -3.42
CA LYS A 107 23.25 13.46 -3.23
C LYS A 107 23.89 12.15 -2.80
N GLN A 108 23.18 11.33 -2.03
CA GLN A 108 23.68 10.07 -1.50
C GLN A 108 23.62 8.94 -2.53
N SER A 109 22.53 8.85 -3.30
CA SER A 109 22.33 7.78 -4.27
C SER A 109 22.83 8.12 -5.67
N ASN A 110 22.85 9.41 -6.03
CA ASN A 110 22.98 9.88 -7.41
C ASN A 110 21.90 9.30 -8.37
N GLU A 111 20.77 8.87 -7.83
CA GLU A 111 19.70 8.17 -8.55
C GLU A 111 18.32 8.71 -8.13
N ILE A 112 17.38 8.73 -9.08
CA ILE A 112 15.98 9.08 -8.84
C ILE A 112 15.06 8.22 -9.69
N SER A 113 13.98 7.75 -9.08
CA SER A 113 12.84 7.12 -9.77
C SER A 113 11.58 7.91 -9.45
N VAL A 114 10.75 8.17 -10.45
CA VAL A 114 9.48 8.88 -10.32
C VAL A 114 8.39 8.09 -11.02
N GLU A 115 7.27 7.92 -10.32
CA GLU A 115 6.08 7.24 -10.81
C GLU A 115 4.89 8.19 -10.67
N VAL A 116 4.10 8.33 -11.74
CA VAL A 116 2.94 9.24 -11.82
C VAL A 116 1.87 8.57 -12.67
N TRP A 117 0.60 8.77 -12.29
CA TRP A 117 -0.59 8.21 -12.94
C TRP A 117 -1.58 9.31 -13.31
#